data_AF-A0A7K7GR94-F1
#
_entry.id   AF-A0A7K7GR94-F1
#
_cell.length_a   1.000
_cell.length_b   1.000
_cell.length_c   1.000
_cell.angle_alpha   90.00
_cell.angle_beta   90.00
_cell.angle_gamma   90.00
#
_symmetry.space_group_name_H-M   'P 1'
#
loop_
_entity.id
_entity.type
_entity.pdbx_description
1 polymer ?
#
loop_
_entity_poly.entity_id
_entity_poly.type
_entity_poly.pdbx_seq_one_letter_code
_entity_poly.pdbx_strand_id
1 'polypeptide(L)'
;HIFLGFSKCGRYVLSYTRSSGDDDFSFYLYHLYWWEFNVHSKMRLVRQVRLFQDEEIYSDLYLIVCEWPGDSDKLIVFGFNPCCAPSTLQVNMMLMSDENHRDVYVSAVAMPPPWHCRACRRAPEPPGEAPSACLRHGFLLHTKFQVVYPFPTFQPAFQLRKDHVVLLNTSFSLPRVPPELEDDKISLPFVVTDLSGRSLRLLQDRATAQVGLGAQTHRTPPWGAVGGGQGPGDPHPPQGQYLTVEQLTLDFEYVINEVIRNDAAWSHQFCSFSDYDIVILEVCPDTNQVVINIGLLLLAFPSPDEEGQLRPRTYHTSLKVSWDLNSGTFTTVDVGDLTEVKGQTSGSVWSSYRKGCVDTVMRWLVPEGPGRGVHRMTNEALHKGCSLKVLADNERYTWIVL
;
A
#
# COMPACT_ATOMS: atom_id res chain seq x y z
N HIS A 1 5.28 25.23 2.78
CA HIS A 1 4.41 24.12 3.25
C HIS A 1 3.24 23.97 2.31
N ILE A 2 2.83 22.74 2.04
CA ILE A 2 1.62 22.41 1.28
C ILE A 2 0.67 21.75 2.27
N PHE A 3 -0.41 22.44 2.63
CA PHE A 3 -1.37 21.95 3.62
C PHE A 3 -2.32 20.91 2.98
N LEU A 4 -2.59 19.84 3.71
CA LEU A 4 -3.25 18.63 3.23
C LEU A 4 -4.71 18.52 3.70
N GLY A 5 -4.98 18.84 4.97
CA GLY A 5 -6.29 18.67 5.59
C GLY A 5 -6.23 18.59 7.11
N PHE A 6 -7.40 18.49 7.73
CA PHE A 6 -7.54 18.13 9.14
C PHE A 6 -7.40 16.62 9.33
N SER A 7 -6.78 16.19 10.43
CA SER A 7 -6.93 14.84 10.98
C SER A 7 -8.41 14.59 11.36
N LYS A 8 -8.88 13.33 11.35
CA LYS A 8 -10.23 12.94 11.80
C LYS A 8 -10.64 13.58 13.14
N CYS A 9 -9.72 13.62 14.11
CA CYS A 9 -9.99 14.18 15.43
C CYS A 9 -10.05 15.73 15.48
N GLY A 10 -9.89 16.42 14.36
CA GLY A 10 -9.96 17.88 14.20
C GLY A 10 -8.85 18.69 14.86
N ARG A 11 -8.05 18.05 15.73
CA ARG A 11 -6.98 18.71 16.50
C ARG A 11 -5.79 19.11 15.66
N TYR A 12 -5.44 18.30 14.66
CA TYR A 12 -4.26 18.54 13.84
C TYR A 12 -4.66 18.94 12.42
N VAL A 13 -3.98 19.95 11.90
CA VAL A 13 -3.89 20.19 10.46
C VAL A 13 -2.55 19.62 10.00
N LEU A 14 -2.55 18.86 8.92
CA LEU A 14 -1.35 18.26 8.35
C LEU A 14 -0.85 19.08 7.16
N SER A 15 0.47 19.14 7.01
CA SER A 15 1.12 19.71 5.81
C SER A 15 2.38 18.94 5.48
N TYR A 16 2.84 19.01 4.23
CA TYR A 16 4.17 18.54 3.86
C TYR A 16 5.06 19.65 3.29
N THR A 17 6.35 19.36 3.15
CA THR A 17 7.28 20.13 2.31
C THR A 17 8.02 19.17 1.38
N ARG A 18 8.45 19.71 0.24
CA ARG A 18 9.44 19.11 -0.64
C ARG A 18 10.61 20.10 -0.77
N SER A 19 11.80 19.69 -0.38
CA SER A 19 13.04 20.41 -0.61
C SER A 19 13.97 19.59 -1.51
N SER A 20 14.70 20.25 -2.41
CA SER A 20 15.87 19.64 -3.07
C SER A 20 17.08 19.73 -2.13
N GLY A 21 18.04 18.81 -2.27
CA GLY A 21 19.40 19.04 -1.77
C GLY A 21 20.09 20.22 -2.49
N ASP A 22 21.08 20.82 -1.84
CA ASP A 22 21.89 21.93 -2.42
C ASP A 22 22.91 21.46 -3.47
N ASP A 23 23.16 20.15 -3.59
CA ASP A 23 24.13 19.57 -4.51
C ASP A 23 23.58 19.38 -5.94
N ASP A 24 24.48 19.37 -6.93
CA ASP A 24 24.22 19.22 -8.38
C ASP A 24 23.41 17.96 -8.76
N PHE A 25 23.37 16.95 -7.88
CA PHE A 25 22.55 15.73 -8.03
C PHE A 25 21.28 15.81 -7.17
N SER A 26 20.50 16.88 -7.36
CA SER A 26 19.40 17.26 -6.45
C SER A 26 18.30 16.20 -6.30
N PHE A 27 18.37 15.40 -5.24
CA PHE A 27 17.29 14.52 -4.78
C PHE A 27 16.26 15.28 -3.91
N TYR A 28 15.04 14.77 -3.85
CA TYR A 28 13.93 15.37 -3.11
C TYR A 28 13.75 14.77 -1.71
N LEU A 29 13.70 15.66 -0.73
CA LEU A 29 13.42 15.35 0.67
C LEU A 29 11.99 15.77 1.01
N TYR A 30 11.22 14.81 1.53
CA TYR A 30 9.85 15.01 1.97
C TYR A 30 9.76 15.03 3.49
N HIS A 31 9.09 16.03 4.04
CA HIS A 31 8.81 16.11 5.47
C HIS A 31 7.31 16.27 5.72
N LEU A 32 6.78 15.59 6.73
CA LEU A 32 5.39 15.69 7.17
C LEU A 32 5.31 16.40 8.53
N TYR A 33 4.34 17.29 8.68
CA TYR A 33 4.19 18.18 9.81
C TYR A 33 2.78 18.11 10.40
N TRP A 34 2.69 18.06 11.73
CA TRP A 34 1.44 18.17 12.49
C TRP A 34 1.37 19.53 13.16
N TRP A 35 0.32 20.28 12.84
CA TRP A 35 0.04 21.59 13.39
C TRP A 35 -1.17 21.49 14.32
N GLU A 36 -1.00 21.79 15.59
CA GLU A 36 -2.13 21.91 16.53
C GLU A 36 -2.98 23.12 16.15
N PHE A 37 -4.23 22.83 15.83
CA PHE A 37 -5.23 23.81 15.45
C PHE A 37 -6.04 24.25 16.68
N ASN A 38 -6.24 25.55 16.82
CA ASN A 38 -7.02 26.15 17.90
C ASN A 38 -7.78 27.38 17.40
N VAL A 39 -8.67 27.14 16.43
CA VAL A 39 -9.63 28.10 15.85
C VAL A 39 -8.94 29.38 15.34
N HIS A 40 -9.00 30.49 16.09
CA HIS A 40 -8.43 31.78 15.70
C HIS A 40 -6.97 31.97 16.17
N SER A 41 -6.46 31.08 17.02
CA SER A 41 -5.07 31.11 17.46
C SER A 41 -4.15 30.64 16.34
N LYS A 42 -2.94 31.20 16.27
CA LYS A 42 -1.91 30.70 15.34
C LYS A 42 -1.65 29.21 15.59
N MET A 43 -1.63 28.43 14.51
CA MET A 43 -1.30 27.01 14.56
C MET A 43 0.10 26.79 15.14
N ARG A 44 0.24 25.79 16.01
CA ARG A 44 1.51 25.45 16.68
C ARG A 44 2.08 24.15 16.13
N LEU A 45 3.34 24.14 15.70
CA LEU A 45 4.01 22.91 15.28
C LEU A 45 4.14 21.95 16.48
N VAL A 46 3.67 20.71 16.31
CA VAL A 46 3.73 19.64 17.33
C VAL A 46 4.73 18.56 16.96
N ARG A 47 4.83 18.24 15.66
CA ARG A 47 5.70 17.18 15.15
C ARG A 47 6.14 17.50 13.73
N GLN A 48 7.39 17.20 13.43
CA GLN A 48 7.98 17.09 12.10
C GLN A 48 8.62 15.72 12.00
N VAL A 49 8.49 15.05 10.85
CA VAL A 49 9.21 13.81 10.51
C VAL A 49 9.72 13.91 9.08
N ARG A 50 10.83 13.22 8.78
CA ARG A 50 11.23 12.92 7.40
C ARG A 50 10.43 11.70 6.92
N LEU A 51 9.92 11.75 5.71
CA LEU A 51 9.28 10.62 5.03
C LEU A 51 10.31 9.90 4.15
N PHE A 52 10.07 8.62 3.88
CA PHE A 52 10.89 7.82 2.96
C PHE A 52 12.38 7.95 3.30
N GLN A 53 12.72 7.63 4.55
CA GLN A 53 14.09 7.76 5.02
C GLN A 53 15.02 6.84 4.22
N ASP A 54 16.24 7.32 3.97
CA ASP A 54 17.31 6.63 3.23
C ASP A 54 16.99 6.30 1.76
N GLU A 55 15.92 6.89 1.22
CA GLU A 55 15.58 6.85 -0.21
C GLU A 55 16.06 8.08 -0.98
N GLU A 56 16.62 7.85 -2.18
CA GLU A 56 17.02 8.88 -3.14
C GLU A 56 15.89 9.08 -4.16
N ILE A 57 15.12 10.17 -3.99
CA ILE A 57 13.92 10.42 -4.79
C ILE A 57 14.21 11.47 -5.86
N TYR A 58 14.28 11.04 -7.12
CA TYR A 58 14.67 11.89 -8.26
C TYR A 58 13.52 12.63 -8.95
N SER A 59 12.27 12.40 -8.56
CA SER A 59 11.08 13.03 -9.18
C SER A 59 10.08 13.52 -8.13
N ASP A 60 9.24 14.49 -8.50
CA ASP A 60 8.17 14.97 -7.63
C ASP A 60 7.14 13.85 -7.39
N LEU A 61 6.90 13.54 -6.11
CA LEU A 61 5.99 12.48 -5.68
C LEU A 61 4.57 13.02 -5.50
N TYR A 62 3.60 12.33 -6.08
CA TYR A 62 2.21 12.52 -5.71
C TYR A 62 1.98 11.94 -4.31
N LEU A 63 1.83 12.81 -3.30
CA LEU A 63 1.60 12.39 -1.91
C LEU A 63 0.11 12.29 -1.56
N ILE A 64 -0.21 11.21 -0.83
CA ILE A 64 -1.52 10.98 -0.22
C ILE A 64 -1.30 10.53 1.21
N VAL A 65 -1.94 11.22 2.16
CA VAL A 65 -1.92 10.87 3.58
C VAL A 65 -3.28 10.33 3.97
N CYS A 66 -3.32 9.15 4.59
CA CYS A 66 -4.55 8.49 5.01
C CYS A 66 -4.56 8.16 6.50
N GLU A 67 -5.73 8.26 7.13
CA GLU A 67 -6.00 7.74 8.48
C GLU A 67 -6.99 6.57 8.37
N TRP A 68 -6.75 5.53 9.15
CA TRP A 68 -7.56 4.31 9.21
C TRP A 68 -8.99 4.58 9.76
N PRO A 69 -9.95 3.65 9.55
CA PRO A 69 -11.30 3.71 10.09
C PRO A 69 -11.39 4.04 11.60
N GLY A 70 -10.85 3.19 12.47
CA GLY A 70 -10.88 3.30 13.92
C GLY A 70 -9.51 3.55 14.57
N ASP A 71 -8.40 3.24 13.89
CA ASP A 71 -7.06 3.49 14.42
C ASP A 71 -6.60 4.94 14.25
N SER A 72 -6.38 5.62 15.38
CA SER A 72 -5.86 6.99 15.47
C SER A 72 -4.41 7.07 15.99
N ASP A 73 -3.73 5.95 16.23
CA ASP A 73 -2.36 5.92 16.77
C ASP A 73 -1.29 6.14 15.70
N LYS A 74 -1.65 5.91 14.44
CA LYS A 74 -0.77 6.07 13.28
C LYS A 74 -1.56 6.53 12.06
N LEU A 75 -0.85 7.12 11.11
CA LEU A 75 -1.32 7.37 9.75
C LEU A 75 -0.41 6.66 8.74
N ILE A 76 -0.81 6.64 7.48
CA ILE A 76 0.00 6.13 6.38
C ILE A 76 0.10 7.15 5.26
N VAL A 77 1.28 7.23 4.65
CA VAL A 77 1.60 8.12 3.53
C VAL A 77 1.98 7.25 2.35
N PHE A 78 1.32 7.46 1.21
CA PHE A 78 1.72 6.94 -0.09
C PHE A 78 2.38 8.06 -0.88
N GLY A 79 3.51 7.76 -1.52
CA GLY A 79 4.16 8.59 -2.52
C GLY A 79 4.40 7.78 -3.78
N PHE A 80 4.04 8.28 -4.94
CA PHE A 80 4.30 7.62 -6.22
C PHE A 80 4.54 8.63 -7.33
N ASN A 81 5.34 8.25 -8.32
CA ASN A 81 5.61 9.10 -9.48
C ASN A 81 4.35 9.16 -10.36
N PRO A 82 3.83 10.35 -10.71
CA PRO A 82 2.86 10.46 -11.78
C PRO A 82 3.60 10.22 -13.11
N CYS A 83 3.31 9.11 -13.81
CA CYS A 83 3.90 8.77 -15.12
C CYS A 83 3.48 9.71 -16.28
N CYS A 84 3.21 10.99 -15.99
CA CYS A 84 2.75 12.00 -16.95
C CYS A 84 3.33 13.37 -16.62
N ALA A 85 4.65 13.52 -16.73
CA ALA A 85 5.24 14.80 -17.10
C ALA A 85 5.47 14.78 -18.63
N PRO A 86 4.67 15.49 -19.45
CA PRO A 86 5.12 15.76 -20.81
C PRO A 86 6.41 16.60 -20.70
N SER A 87 7.50 16.14 -21.30
CA SER A 87 8.83 16.74 -21.21
C SER A 87 8.95 18.04 -22.02
N THR A 88 8.08 19.01 -21.75
CA THR A 88 8.28 20.39 -22.18
C THR A 88 9.44 20.98 -21.37
N LEU A 89 10.59 21.11 -22.03
CA LEU A 89 11.81 21.80 -21.57
C LEU A 89 12.73 21.02 -20.60
N GLN A 90 13.45 20.01 -21.11
CA GLN A 90 14.92 20.08 -21.22
C GLN A 90 15.51 18.82 -21.87
N VAL A 91 15.88 18.93 -23.15
CA VAL A 91 16.73 17.95 -23.83
C VAL A 91 18.17 18.24 -23.45
N ASN A 92 18.62 17.75 -22.28
CA ASN A 92 20.02 17.48 -21.90
C ASN A 92 20.07 16.89 -20.47
N MET A 93 20.59 15.66 -20.34
CA MET A 93 20.95 15.00 -19.07
C MET A 93 19.92 15.07 -17.91
N MET A 94 18.72 14.53 -18.13
CA MET A 94 17.90 13.98 -17.04
C MET A 94 17.62 12.51 -17.31
N LEU A 95 17.58 11.69 -16.25
CA LEU A 95 17.48 10.24 -16.36
C LEU A 95 16.25 9.84 -17.18
N MET A 96 16.45 8.90 -18.11
CA MET A 96 15.33 8.21 -18.77
C MET A 96 14.50 7.53 -17.68
N SER A 97 13.30 8.04 -17.40
CA SER A 97 12.35 7.30 -16.57
C SER A 97 11.99 6.01 -17.30
N ASP A 98 12.18 4.87 -16.66
CA ASP A 98 11.71 3.59 -17.22
C ASP A 98 10.18 3.63 -17.30
N GLU A 99 9.64 3.86 -18.50
CA GLU A 99 8.20 4.03 -18.72
C GLU A 99 7.37 2.80 -18.32
N ASN A 100 8.02 1.63 -18.17
CA ASN A 100 7.35 0.37 -17.82
C ASN A 100 7.25 0.17 -16.30
N HIS A 101 8.00 0.92 -15.50
CA HIS A 101 8.10 0.74 -14.05
C HIS A 101 7.70 2.02 -13.30
N ARG A 102 7.09 1.86 -12.12
CA ARG A 102 6.80 2.98 -11.21
C ARG A 102 7.19 2.61 -9.79
N ASP A 103 8.02 3.44 -9.17
CA ASP A 103 8.26 3.36 -7.73
C ASP A 103 7.01 3.77 -6.94
N VAL A 104 6.69 2.98 -5.92
CA VAL A 104 5.70 3.27 -4.90
C VAL A 104 6.40 3.26 -3.54
N TYR A 105 6.36 4.40 -2.87
CA TYR A 105 6.92 4.63 -1.55
C TYR A 105 5.79 4.67 -0.53
N VAL A 106 5.92 3.93 0.57
CA VAL A 106 4.91 3.88 1.65
C VAL A 106 5.57 4.15 2.99
N SER A 107 4.99 5.05 3.78
CA SER A 107 5.44 5.36 5.15
C SER A 107 4.28 5.28 6.14
N ALA A 108 4.31 4.34 7.08
CA ALA A 108 3.45 4.38 8.26
C ALA A 108 4.13 5.20 9.37
N VAL A 109 3.40 6.14 9.97
CA VAL A 109 3.96 7.10 10.93
C VAL A 109 3.10 7.18 12.19
N ALA A 110 3.74 7.09 13.35
CA ALA A 110 3.08 7.29 14.63
C ALA A 110 2.49 8.71 14.76
N MET A 111 1.27 8.80 15.29
CA MET A 111 0.61 10.07 15.60
C MET A 111 1.20 10.70 16.88
N PRO A 112 1.17 12.04 17.02
CA PRO A 112 1.47 12.70 18.29
C PRO A 112 0.54 12.21 19.40
N PRO A 113 1.04 12.06 20.65
CA PRO A 113 0.21 11.60 21.76
C PRO A 113 -0.91 12.63 22.04
N PRO A 114 -2.18 12.23 22.11
CA PRO A 114 -3.29 13.17 22.29
C PRO A 114 -3.27 13.81 23.69
N TRP A 115 -2.73 13.13 24.70
CA TRP A 115 -2.61 13.66 26.06
C TRP A 115 -1.30 13.18 26.69
N HIS A 116 -1.05 13.57 27.95
CA HIS A 116 0.15 13.25 28.72
C HIS A 116 0.45 11.73 28.82
N CYS A 117 1.12 11.18 27.81
CA CYS A 117 1.48 9.76 27.77
C CYS A 117 2.50 9.43 28.87
N ARG A 118 2.12 8.54 29.78
CA ARG A 118 3.00 8.06 30.88
C ARG A 118 4.26 7.38 30.37
N ALA A 119 4.21 6.74 29.20
CA ALA A 119 5.37 6.09 28.60
C ALA A 119 6.32 7.09 27.93
N CYS A 120 5.81 8.10 27.21
CA CYS A 120 6.68 9.16 26.66
C CYS A 120 7.38 9.94 27.79
N ARG A 121 6.67 10.26 28.88
CA ARG A 121 7.23 10.88 30.10
C ARG A 121 8.31 10.05 30.80
N ARG A 122 8.46 8.77 30.46
CA ARG A 122 9.46 7.85 31.02
C ARG A 122 10.49 7.40 29.98
N ALA A 123 10.34 7.82 28.72
CA ALA A 123 11.35 7.56 27.71
C ALA A 123 12.60 8.38 28.07
N PRO A 124 13.81 7.80 27.96
CA PRO A 124 15.03 8.52 28.29
C PRO A 124 15.25 9.65 27.27
N GLU A 125 15.39 10.89 27.74
CA GLU A 125 15.79 12.02 26.90
C GLU A 125 17.27 11.87 26.54
N PRO A 126 17.64 11.71 25.25
CA PRO A 126 19.04 11.72 24.85
C PRO A 126 19.58 13.15 24.94
N PRO A 127 20.80 13.36 25.45
CA PRO A 127 21.36 14.70 25.59
C PRO A 127 21.58 15.35 24.20
N GLY A 128 20.80 16.38 23.90
CA GLY A 128 20.93 17.20 22.68
C GLY A 128 19.95 16.89 21.54
N GLU A 129 19.00 15.97 21.74
CA GLU A 129 18.08 15.52 20.68
C GLU A 129 16.60 15.86 20.96
N ALA A 130 15.73 15.53 19.99
CA ALA A 130 14.29 15.74 20.06
C ALA A 130 13.61 15.01 21.24
N PRO A 131 12.47 15.52 21.76
CA PRO A 131 11.82 14.96 22.94
C PRO A 131 11.46 13.48 22.77
N SER A 132 11.85 12.67 23.75
CA SER A 132 11.75 11.22 23.72
C SER A 132 10.29 10.74 23.68
N ALA A 133 9.90 10.13 22.56
CA ALA A 133 8.61 9.46 22.42
C ALA A 133 8.72 7.98 22.81
N CYS A 134 7.67 7.42 23.42
CA CYS A 134 7.57 5.97 23.55
C CYS A 134 7.22 5.34 22.19
N LEU A 135 7.50 4.04 22.04
CA LEU A 135 7.41 3.33 20.76
C LEU A 135 6.05 3.55 20.04
N ARG A 136 4.92 3.41 20.75
CA ARG A 136 3.56 3.67 20.22
C ARG A 136 3.38 5.05 19.56
N HIS A 137 4.05 6.08 20.07
CA HIS A 137 3.92 7.46 19.58
C HIS A 137 5.18 7.95 18.86
N GLY A 138 6.11 7.05 18.55
CA GLY A 138 7.50 7.39 18.26
C GLY A 138 8.20 6.53 17.22
N PHE A 139 7.44 5.79 16.39
CA PHE A 139 7.98 4.95 15.33
C PHE A 139 7.67 5.52 13.93
N LEU A 140 8.52 5.15 12.99
CA LEU A 140 8.37 5.29 11.55
C LEU A 140 8.60 3.90 10.92
N LEU A 141 7.84 3.56 9.89
CA LEU A 141 8.03 2.36 9.08
C LEU A 141 7.94 2.77 7.62
N HIS A 142 8.99 2.49 6.85
CA HIS A 142 9.12 2.81 5.43
C HIS A 142 9.24 1.52 4.61
N THR A 143 8.66 1.52 3.42
CA THR A 143 8.88 0.48 2.39
C THR A 143 8.78 1.10 1.00
N LYS A 144 9.45 0.47 0.04
CA LYS A 144 9.45 0.81 -1.38
C LYS A 144 9.28 -0.46 -2.19
N PHE A 145 8.49 -0.37 -3.25
CA PHE A 145 8.38 -1.42 -4.26
C PHE A 145 8.13 -0.81 -5.63
N GLN A 146 8.36 -1.60 -6.67
CA GLN A 146 8.07 -1.22 -8.04
C GLN A 146 6.82 -1.94 -8.54
N VAL A 147 6.04 -1.24 -9.34
CA VAL A 147 4.88 -1.78 -10.06
C VAL A 147 5.07 -1.60 -11.56
N VAL A 148 4.54 -2.54 -12.34
CA VAL A 148 4.60 -2.53 -13.82
C VAL A 148 3.23 -2.28 -14.44
N TYR A 149 3.24 -1.98 -15.74
CA TYR A 149 2.02 -1.91 -16.54
C TYR A 149 1.30 -3.27 -16.58
N PRO A 150 -0.04 -3.33 -16.43
CA PRO A 150 -0.96 -2.22 -16.18
C PRO A 150 -0.86 -1.72 -14.73
N PHE A 151 -0.42 -0.48 -14.54
CA PHE A 151 -0.13 0.06 -13.20
C PHE A 151 -1.36 -0.10 -12.27
N PRO A 152 -1.22 -0.76 -11.11
CA PRO A 152 -2.32 -1.06 -10.20
C PRO A 152 -3.17 0.15 -9.83
N THR A 153 -4.48 -0.08 -9.67
CA THR A 153 -5.38 1.00 -9.23
C THR A 153 -5.13 1.36 -7.77
N PHE A 154 -5.12 2.66 -7.45
CA PHE A 154 -4.99 3.14 -6.08
C PHE A 154 -6.38 3.22 -5.42
N GLN A 155 -6.63 2.40 -4.41
CA GLN A 155 -7.95 2.14 -3.82
C GLN A 155 -7.94 2.32 -2.28
N PRO A 156 -7.60 3.51 -1.75
CA PRO A 156 -7.29 3.69 -0.32
C PRO A 156 -8.45 3.32 0.61
N ALA A 157 -9.70 3.51 0.17
CA ALA A 157 -10.90 3.13 0.91
C ALA A 157 -11.01 1.62 1.19
N PHE A 158 -10.51 0.78 0.27
CA PHE A 158 -10.42 -0.67 0.44
C PHE A 158 -9.09 -1.10 1.02
N GLN A 159 -7.98 -0.52 0.55
CA GLN A 159 -6.62 -0.88 0.99
C GLN A 159 -6.38 -0.66 2.49
N LEU A 160 -7.10 0.28 3.12
CA LEU A 160 -7.02 0.61 4.55
C LEU A 160 -8.32 0.29 5.30
N ARG A 161 -9.20 -0.51 4.71
CA ARG A 161 -10.53 -0.83 5.26
C ARG A 161 -10.49 -1.55 6.60
N LYS A 162 -9.42 -2.31 6.84
CA LYS A 162 -9.16 -2.99 8.09
C LYS A 162 -8.13 -2.20 8.90
N ASP A 163 -8.49 -1.85 10.14
CA ASP A 163 -7.58 -1.16 11.05
C ASP A 163 -6.25 -1.89 11.22
N HIS A 164 -5.18 -1.11 11.29
CA HIS A 164 -3.78 -1.55 11.37
C HIS A 164 -3.22 -2.32 10.15
N VAL A 165 -4.04 -2.66 9.15
CA VAL A 165 -3.62 -3.39 7.92
C VAL A 165 -3.56 -2.44 6.72
N VAL A 166 -2.64 -2.71 5.80
CA VAL A 166 -2.63 -2.10 4.45
C VAL A 166 -2.50 -3.19 3.39
N LEU A 167 -3.38 -3.19 2.39
CA LEU A 167 -3.28 -4.06 1.23
C LEU A 167 -2.46 -3.34 0.14
N LEU A 168 -1.37 -3.95 -0.31
CA LEU A 168 -0.46 -3.42 -1.33
C LEU A 168 -0.47 -4.35 -2.55
N ASN A 169 -0.86 -3.82 -3.71
CA ASN A 169 -0.73 -4.54 -4.99
C ASN A 169 0.62 -4.16 -5.62
N THR A 170 1.49 -5.16 -5.81
CA THR A 170 2.88 -5.02 -6.26
C THR A 170 3.10 -5.41 -7.73
N SER A 171 2.02 -5.59 -8.51
CA SER A 171 1.99 -6.09 -9.90
C SER A 171 2.54 -7.49 -10.17
N PHE A 172 3.68 -7.87 -9.58
CA PHE A 172 4.51 -8.97 -10.07
C PHE A 172 4.24 -10.35 -9.49
N SER A 173 4.24 -11.33 -10.39
CA SER A 173 5.25 -12.39 -10.50
C SER A 173 6.46 -11.90 -11.31
N LEU A 174 7.70 -12.22 -10.91
CA LEU A 174 8.91 -11.79 -11.65
C LEU A 174 9.28 -12.76 -12.79
N PRO A 175 9.66 -12.27 -13.99
CA PRO A 175 10.11 -13.13 -15.07
C PRO A 175 11.55 -13.62 -14.83
N ARG A 176 11.70 -14.92 -14.52
CA ARG A 176 12.97 -15.70 -14.53
C ARG A 176 14.22 -14.97 -14.01
N VAL A 177 14.41 -15.01 -12.69
CA VAL A 177 15.76 -15.01 -12.12
C VAL A 177 16.45 -16.33 -12.53
N PRO A 178 17.76 -16.36 -12.87
CA PRO A 178 18.47 -17.62 -13.10
C PRO A 178 18.44 -18.51 -11.83
N PRO A 179 18.44 -19.86 -11.97
CA PRO A 179 18.13 -20.81 -10.90
C PRO A 179 19.20 -20.96 -9.79
N GLU A 180 20.04 -19.95 -9.58
CA GLU A 180 21.07 -19.90 -8.52
C GLU A 180 20.66 -18.96 -7.37
N LEU A 181 19.42 -18.45 -7.37
CA LEU A 181 18.86 -17.48 -6.40
C LEU A 181 17.42 -17.85 -5.94
N GLU A 182 17.04 -19.12 -5.93
CA GLU A 182 15.64 -19.56 -5.76
C GLU A 182 15.06 -19.50 -4.31
N ASP A 183 15.77 -18.97 -3.30
CA ASP A 183 15.38 -19.14 -1.88
C ASP A 183 15.02 -17.84 -1.10
N ASP A 184 15.09 -16.65 -1.72
CA ASP A 184 14.82 -15.37 -1.03
C ASP A 184 13.54 -14.63 -1.47
N LYS A 185 12.42 -15.21 -1.02
CA LYS A 185 11.23 -14.54 -0.43
C LYS A 185 10.64 -13.32 -1.16
N ILE A 186 9.40 -13.48 -1.63
CA ILE A 186 8.47 -12.42 -2.05
C ILE A 186 7.93 -11.65 -0.81
N SER A 187 8.85 -11.06 -0.04
CA SER A 187 8.59 -10.19 1.11
C SER A 187 9.00 -8.76 0.78
N LEU A 188 8.20 -7.78 1.16
CA LEU A 188 8.53 -6.37 0.98
C LEU A 188 9.66 -5.98 1.94
N PRO A 189 10.68 -5.23 1.49
CA PRO A 189 11.69 -4.71 2.39
C PRO A 189 11.07 -3.60 3.26
N PHE A 190 11.30 -3.65 4.57
CA PHE A 190 10.84 -2.63 5.51
C PHE A 190 12.01 -2.06 6.31
N VAL A 191 12.05 -0.74 6.44
CA VAL A 191 12.95 -0.01 7.35
C VAL A 191 12.12 0.56 8.48
N VAL A 192 12.48 0.27 9.73
CA VAL A 192 11.75 0.74 10.91
C VAL A 192 12.67 1.58 11.80
N THR A 193 12.30 2.84 12.03
CA THR A 193 13.11 3.83 12.76
C THR A 193 12.33 4.50 13.89
N ASP A 194 13.05 5.16 14.81
CA ASP A 194 12.48 6.14 15.73
C ASP A 194 12.24 7.51 15.03
N LEU A 195 11.65 8.49 15.73
CA LEU A 195 11.41 9.83 15.17
C LEU A 195 12.68 10.62 14.82
N SER A 196 13.85 10.22 15.32
CA SER A 196 15.16 10.77 14.94
C SER A 196 15.80 10.02 13.77
N GLY A 197 15.14 9.01 13.24
CA GLY A 197 15.60 8.21 12.11
C GLY A 197 16.60 7.11 12.48
N ARG A 198 16.73 6.74 13.76
CA ARG A 198 17.59 5.62 14.16
C ARG A 198 16.85 4.30 14.01
N SER A 199 17.47 3.33 13.35
CA SER A 199 16.91 1.99 13.16
C SER A 199 16.61 1.33 14.50
N LEU A 200 15.38 0.82 14.66
CA LEU A 200 15.01 0.05 15.83
C LEU A 200 15.73 -1.30 15.82
N ARG A 201 16.17 -1.76 16.99
CA ARG A 201 16.87 -3.04 17.11
C ARG A 201 15.90 -4.20 16.90
N LEU A 202 16.17 -5.01 15.87
CA LEU A 202 15.50 -6.29 15.68
C LEU A 202 15.82 -7.20 16.88
N LEU A 203 14.78 -7.78 17.49
CA LEU A 203 14.94 -8.61 18.69
C LEU A 203 15.03 -10.11 18.40
N GLN A 204 14.58 -10.53 17.22
CA GLN A 204 14.94 -11.80 16.59
C GLN A 204 14.59 -11.75 15.11
N ASP A 205 15.41 -12.41 14.29
CA ASP A 205 15.03 -12.75 12.92
C ASP A 205 14.42 -14.15 12.92
N ARG A 206 13.24 -14.31 12.34
CA ARG A 206 12.53 -15.59 12.24
C ARG A 206 11.84 -15.72 10.88
N ALA A 207 12.61 -16.15 9.90
CA ALA A 207 12.08 -16.86 8.75
C ALA A 207 11.56 -18.23 9.19
N THR A 208 10.30 -18.55 8.88
CA THR A 208 9.69 -19.87 9.13
C THR A 208 8.86 -20.32 7.94
N ALA A 209 9.51 -21.13 7.11
CA ALA A 209 8.83 -22.12 6.27
C ALA A 209 8.51 -23.37 7.10
N GLN A 210 7.39 -24.05 6.81
CA GLN A 210 7.42 -25.51 6.64
C GLN A 210 6.16 -26.08 5.97
N VAL A 211 6.31 -27.31 5.44
CA VAL A 211 5.46 -27.94 4.42
C VAL A 211 4.81 -29.23 4.95
N GLY A 212 3.59 -29.53 4.51
CA GLY A 212 3.02 -30.89 4.49
C GLY A 212 1.50 -30.94 4.69
N LEU A 213 0.65 -31.34 3.72
CA LEU A 213 0.88 -31.75 2.33
C LEU A 213 -0.07 -30.97 1.41
N GLY A 214 0.46 -30.36 0.33
CA GLY A 214 -0.30 -29.51 -0.60
C GLY A 214 -0.45 -28.07 -0.10
N ALA A 215 -0.28 -27.10 -1.01
CA ALA A 215 -0.24 -25.64 -0.77
C ALA A 215 0.81 -25.16 0.26
N GLN A 216 1.89 -24.53 -0.22
CA GLN A 216 2.84 -23.85 0.65
C GLN A 216 2.23 -22.54 1.17
N THR A 217 1.89 -22.50 2.46
CA THR A 217 1.44 -21.29 3.14
C THR A 217 2.27 -21.08 4.41
N HIS A 218 2.99 -19.97 4.50
CA HIS A 218 3.80 -19.64 5.67
C HIS A 218 2.96 -18.95 6.73
N ARG A 219 2.95 -19.51 7.95
CA ARG A 219 2.30 -18.95 9.13
C ARG A 219 3.10 -19.24 10.39
N THR A 220 3.28 -18.24 11.24
CA THR A 220 3.81 -18.44 12.60
C THR A 220 3.18 -17.47 13.61
N PRO A 221 3.12 -17.84 14.90
CA PRO A 221 2.33 -17.15 15.92
C PRO A 221 3.08 -15.98 16.61
N PRO A 222 2.37 -15.10 17.36
CA PRO A 222 2.89 -13.80 17.76
C PRO A 222 3.57 -13.77 19.14
N TRP A 223 4.82 -13.32 19.28
CA TRP A 223 5.51 -13.01 20.56
C TRP A 223 6.25 -11.64 20.52
N GLY A 224 6.50 -11.03 21.69
CA GLY A 224 6.97 -9.63 21.89
C GLY A 224 8.44 -9.42 22.28
N ALA A 225 8.80 -8.31 22.99
CA ALA A 225 10.21 -7.96 23.36
C ALA A 225 10.49 -7.40 24.81
N VAL A 226 11.63 -7.82 25.45
CA VAL A 226 12.30 -7.18 26.63
C VAL A 226 13.56 -6.44 26.16
N GLY A 227 14.24 -5.75 27.08
CA GLY A 227 15.68 -5.96 27.25
C GLY A 227 16.05 -6.50 28.64
N GLY A 228 17.21 -7.16 28.77
CA GLY A 228 17.87 -7.41 30.07
C GLY A 228 17.97 -8.88 30.48
N GLY A 229 19.14 -9.49 30.27
CA GLY A 229 19.34 -10.94 30.34
C GLY A 229 19.26 -11.62 31.70
N GLN A 230 18.85 -12.90 31.67
CA GLN A 230 19.25 -13.95 32.59
C GLN A 230 18.83 -15.33 32.04
N GLY A 231 19.79 -16.28 31.95
CA GLY A 231 19.58 -17.74 31.95
C GLY A 231 18.73 -18.41 30.83
N PRO A 232 18.93 -19.72 30.56
CA PRO A 232 18.00 -20.51 29.76
C PRO A 232 16.84 -21.00 30.65
N GLY A 233 15.69 -20.33 30.60
CA GLY A 233 14.49 -20.73 31.36
C GLY A 233 13.21 -20.01 30.92
N ASP A 234 12.22 -20.81 30.51
CA ASP A 234 10.82 -20.51 30.20
C ASP A 234 10.44 -19.42 29.16
N PRO A 235 9.42 -19.69 28.31
CA PRO A 235 8.98 -18.78 27.25
C PRO A 235 8.00 -17.72 27.78
N HIS A 236 8.47 -16.83 28.65
CA HIS A 236 7.65 -15.68 29.05
C HIS A 236 7.62 -14.60 27.96
N PRO A 237 6.43 -14.03 27.63
CA PRO A 237 6.34 -12.92 26.70
C PRO A 237 7.16 -11.76 27.28
N PRO A 238 8.14 -11.26 26.53
CA PRO A 238 9.22 -10.53 27.16
C PRO A 238 8.81 -9.08 27.51
N GLN A 239 9.18 -8.63 28.72
CA GLN A 239 8.59 -7.47 29.42
C GLN A 239 9.04 -6.10 28.85
N GLY A 240 8.33 -5.57 27.85
CA GLY A 240 8.63 -4.25 27.29
C GLY A 240 7.56 -3.73 26.33
N GLN A 241 7.77 -2.52 25.79
CA GLN A 241 7.05 -2.09 24.58
C GLN A 241 7.76 -2.66 23.36
N TYR A 242 7.00 -3.23 22.44
CA TYR A 242 7.49 -3.77 21.17
C TYR A 242 6.57 -3.35 20.02
N LEU A 243 7.12 -3.38 18.81
CA LEU A 243 6.38 -3.18 17.57
C LEU A 243 6.39 -4.52 16.83
N THR A 244 5.24 -4.92 16.31
CA THR A 244 5.10 -6.11 15.47
C THR A 244 4.79 -5.66 14.05
N VAL A 245 5.48 -6.21 13.07
CA VAL A 245 5.24 -6.01 11.64
C VAL A 245 4.96 -7.38 11.05
N GLU A 246 3.79 -7.54 10.44
CA GLU A 246 3.34 -8.81 9.86
C GLU A 246 3.10 -8.59 8.37
N GLN A 247 3.52 -9.56 7.54
CA GLN A 247 3.22 -9.58 6.11
C GLN A 247 2.57 -10.92 5.75
N LEU A 248 1.49 -10.84 4.97
CA LEU A 248 0.85 -11.97 4.33
C LEU A 248 0.78 -11.67 2.82
N THR A 249 1.39 -12.52 2.00
CA THR A 249 1.45 -12.35 0.53
C THR A 249 0.49 -13.34 -0.14
N LEU A 250 -0.18 -12.91 -1.21
CA LEU A 250 -0.95 -13.75 -2.10
C LEU A 250 -0.32 -13.67 -3.50
N ASP A 251 0.19 -14.79 -4.01
CA ASP A 251 0.77 -14.88 -5.36
C ASP A 251 -0.37 -14.95 -6.39
N PHE A 252 -0.47 -13.93 -7.25
CA PHE A 252 -1.51 -13.85 -8.26
C PHE A 252 -1.38 -14.90 -9.37
N GLU A 253 -0.16 -15.31 -9.76
CA GLU A 253 -0.01 -16.38 -10.75
C GLU A 253 -0.43 -17.72 -10.17
N TYR A 254 -0.09 -18.00 -8.91
CA TYR A 254 -0.56 -19.21 -8.24
C TYR A 254 -2.10 -19.25 -8.21
N VAL A 255 -2.74 -18.14 -7.80
CA VAL A 255 -4.21 -18.02 -7.81
C VAL A 255 -4.79 -18.22 -9.20
N ILE A 256 -4.28 -17.52 -10.23
CA ILE A 256 -4.78 -17.64 -11.61
C ILE A 256 -4.68 -19.08 -12.11
N ASN A 257 -3.53 -19.74 -11.92
CA ASN A 257 -3.32 -21.10 -12.40
C ASN A 257 -4.22 -22.13 -11.68
N GLU A 258 -4.43 -22.01 -10.37
CA GLU A 258 -5.33 -22.91 -9.63
C GLU A 258 -6.80 -22.68 -10.00
N VAL A 259 -7.27 -21.43 -10.09
CA VAL A 259 -8.65 -21.12 -10.50
C VAL A 259 -8.94 -21.64 -11.91
N ILE A 260 -8.00 -21.43 -12.86
CA ILE A 260 -8.16 -21.95 -14.23
C ILE A 260 -8.16 -23.48 -14.23
N ARG A 261 -7.29 -24.15 -13.47
CA ARG A 261 -7.21 -25.61 -13.47
C ARG A 261 -8.45 -26.27 -12.85
N ASN A 262 -8.98 -25.70 -11.77
CA ASN A 262 -9.95 -26.38 -10.92
C ASN A 262 -11.40 -25.92 -11.20
N ASP A 263 -11.62 -24.66 -11.56
CA ASP A 263 -12.96 -24.04 -11.61
C ASP A 263 -13.39 -23.54 -13.00
N ALA A 264 -12.47 -23.25 -13.92
CA ALA A 264 -12.81 -22.72 -15.23
C ALA A 264 -13.35 -23.79 -16.20
N ALA A 265 -14.58 -23.62 -16.69
CA ALA A 265 -15.18 -24.52 -17.69
C ALA A 265 -14.38 -24.58 -19.01
N TRP A 266 -13.70 -23.49 -19.36
CA TRP A 266 -12.82 -23.36 -20.53
C TRP A 266 -11.36 -23.76 -20.28
N SER A 267 -11.03 -24.36 -19.12
CA SER A 267 -9.67 -24.79 -18.76
C SER A 267 -8.97 -25.65 -19.81
N HIS A 268 -9.71 -26.51 -20.50
CA HIS A 268 -9.23 -27.37 -21.59
C HIS A 268 -8.84 -26.61 -22.88
N GLN A 269 -9.29 -25.36 -23.03
CA GLN A 269 -8.91 -24.47 -24.14
C GLN A 269 -7.70 -23.60 -23.81
N PHE A 270 -7.37 -23.41 -22.52
CA PHE A 270 -6.33 -22.49 -22.05
C PHE A 270 -4.91 -22.94 -22.47
N CYS A 271 -4.10 -21.99 -22.93
CA CYS A 271 -2.69 -22.19 -23.26
C CYS A 271 -1.76 -21.51 -22.27
N SER A 272 -1.95 -20.21 -22.06
CA SER A 272 -1.16 -19.36 -21.16
C SER A 272 -1.87 -18.01 -20.96
N PHE A 273 -1.54 -17.27 -19.89
CA PHE A 273 -1.85 -15.84 -19.81
C PHE A 273 -0.63 -15.00 -20.18
N SER A 274 -0.88 -13.74 -20.56
CA SER A 274 0.18 -12.78 -20.95
C SER A 274 0.32 -11.60 -20.00
N ASP A 275 -0.78 -11.18 -19.35
CA ASP A 275 -0.86 -9.95 -18.57
C ASP A 275 -2.13 -9.98 -17.68
N TYR A 276 -2.12 -9.32 -16.53
CA TYR A 276 -3.23 -9.33 -15.56
C TYR A 276 -3.35 -8.03 -14.74
N ASP A 277 -4.56 -7.72 -14.28
CA ASP A 277 -4.88 -6.51 -13.51
C ASP A 277 -5.81 -6.81 -12.32
N ILE A 278 -5.31 -6.59 -11.09
CA ILE A 278 -6.04 -6.92 -9.85
C ILE A 278 -6.67 -5.67 -9.25
N VAL A 279 -7.98 -5.74 -9.03
CA VAL A 279 -8.80 -4.68 -8.43
C VAL A 279 -9.54 -5.26 -7.21
N ILE A 280 -9.43 -4.59 -6.06
CA ILE A 280 -10.18 -4.95 -4.86
C ILE A 280 -11.64 -4.51 -5.06
N LEU A 281 -12.59 -5.43 -4.85
CA LEU A 281 -14.03 -5.15 -4.93
C LEU A 281 -14.64 -4.88 -3.56
N GLU A 282 -14.20 -5.59 -2.52
CA GLU A 282 -14.67 -5.43 -1.14
C GLU A 282 -13.63 -5.91 -0.13
N VAL A 283 -13.64 -5.34 1.07
CA VAL A 283 -12.88 -5.84 2.24
C VAL A 283 -13.81 -5.86 3.45
N CYS A 284 -14.14 -7.05 3.94
CA CYS A 284 -14.89 -7.22 5.17
C CYS A 284 -13.93 -7.30 6.37
N PRO A 285 -13.80 -6.23 7.20
CA PRO A 285 -12.84 -6.20 8.29
C PRO A 285 -13.25 -7.09 9.48
N ASP A 286 -14.52 -7.48 9.56
CA ASP A 286 -15.09 -8.30 10.63
C ASP A 286 -14.84 -9.80 10.39
N THR A 287 -14.94 -10.27 9.14
CA THR A 287 -14.65 -11.66 8.75
C THR A 287 -13.23 -11.86 8.20
N ASN A 288 -12.48 -10.77 8.03
CA ASN A 288 -11.15 -10.73 7.40
C ASN A 288 -11.10 -11.30 5.97
N GLN A 289 -12.17 -11.11 5.21
CA GLN A 289 -12.25 -11.49 3.80
C GLN A 289 -11.95 -10.30 2.88
N VAL A 290 -11.11 -10.53 1.88
CA VAL A 290 -10.78 -9.57 0.81
C VAL A 290 -11.29 -10.15 -0.51
N VAL A 291 -12.27 -9.51 -1.14
CA VAL A 291 -12.78 -9.92 -2.45
C VAL A 291 -12.02 -9.15 -3.53
N ILE A 292 -11.30 -9.86 -4.38
CA ILE A 292 -10.58 -9.30 -5.53
C ILE A 292 -11.19 -9.77 -6.85
N ASN A 293 -11.06 -8.92 -7.87
CA ASN A 293 -11.26 -9.27 -9.27
C ASN A 293 -9.89 -9.28 -9.95
N ILE A 294 -9.65 -10.26 -10.79
CA ILE A 294 -8.42 -10.46 -11.56
C ILE A 294 -8.82 -10.43 -13.03
N GLY A 295 -8.59 -9.30 -13.69
CA GLY A 295 -8.73 -9.18 -15.15
C GLY A 295 -7.55 -9.86 -15.80
N LEU A 296 -7.78 -10.67 -16.83
CA LEU A 296 -6.77 -11.56 -17.39
C LEU A 296 -6.78 -11.50 -18.92
N LEU A 297 -5.62 -11.21 -19.51
CA LEU A 297 -5.35 -11.39 -20.94
C LEU A 297 -4.68 -12.75 -21.15
N LEU A 298 -5.26 -13.59 -21.99
CA LEU A 298 -4.81 -14.97 -22.18
C LEU A 298 -4.92 -15.47 -23.61
N LEU A 299 -4.18 -16.54 -23.90
CA LEU A 299 -4.25 -17.32 -25.11
C LEU A 299 -5.05 -18.60 -24.83
N ALA A 300 -6.06 -18.86 -25.66
CA ALA A 300 -6.86 -20.08 -25.62
C ALA A 300 -7.23 -20.53 -27.03
N PHE A 301 -7.49 -21.82 -27.22
CA PHE A 301 -8.13 -22.34 -28.43
C PHE A 301 -9.60 -21.92 -28.48
N PRO A 302 -10.17 -21.63 -29.67
CA PRO A 302 -11.61 -21.45 -29.84
C PRO A 302 -12.40 -22.70 -29.44
N SER A 303 -13.71 -22.57 -29.24
CA SER A 303 -14.57 -23.74 -29.01
C SER A 303 -14.50 -24.70 -30.21
N PRO A 304 -14.66 -26.02 -30.01
CA PRO A 304 -14.62 -26.99 -31.09
C PRO A 304 -15.78 -26.84 -32.10
N ASP A 305 -16.81 -26.08 -31.75
CA ASP A 305 -17.98 -25.80 -32.59
C ASP A 305 -17.77 -24.58 -33.53
N GLU A 306 -16.67 -23.82 -33.39
CA GLU A 306 -16.35 -22.74 -34.34
C GLU A 306 -15.74 -23.29 -35.64
N GLU A 307 -16.45 -23.11 -36.76
CA GLU A 307 -15.91 -23.41 -38.10
C GLU A 307 -14.68 -22.54 -38.42
N GLY A 308 -13.49 -23.13 -38.43
CA GLY A 308 -12.28 -22.40 -38.78
C GLY A 308 -10.97 -23.16 -38.50
N GLN A 309 -9.86 -22.43 -38.62
CA GLN A 309 -8.54 -22.97 -38.31
C GLN A 309 -8.31 -22.95 -36.80
N LEU A 310 -8.09 -24.13 -36.20
CA LEU A 310 -7.79 -24.32 -34.77
C LEU A 310 -6.43 -23.71 -34.38
N ARG A 311 -6.40 -22.39 -34.22
CA ARG A 311 -5.26 -21.62 -33.71
C ARG A 311 -5.66 -20.89 -32.44
N PRO A 312 -4.81 -20.84 -31.41
CA PRO A 312 -5.06 -20.03 -30.24
C PRO A 312 -5.30 -18.56 -30.63
N ARG A 313 -6.29 -17.93 -30.00
CA ARG A 313 -6.57 -16.50 -30.12
C ARG A 313 -6.39 -15.84 -28.75
N THR A 314 -6.27 -14.51 -28.74
CA THR A 314 -6.21 -13.73 -27.51
C THR A 314 -7.62 -13.46 -26.99
N TYR A 315 -7.84 -13.76 -25.71
CA TYR A 315 -9.09 -13.53 -25.00
C TYR A 315 -8.85 -12.67 -23.76
N HIS A 316 -9.90 -11.98 -23.32
CA HIS A 316 -9.99 -11.33 -22.03
C HIS A 316 -11.07 -12.03 -21.19
N THR A 317 -10.79 -12.23 -19.90
CA THR A 317 -11.76 -12.72 -18.91
C THR A 317 -11.51 -12.07 -17.55
N SER A 318 -12.33 -12.39 -16.56
CA SER A 318 -12.15 -11.94 -15.17
C SER A 318 -12.45 -13.06 -14.18
N LEU A 319 -11.56 -13.25 -13.20
CA LEU A 319 -11.69 -14.22 -12.12
C LEU A 319 -11.97 -13.47 -10.81
N LYS A 320 -13.03 -13.83 -10.06
CA LYS A 320 -13.29 -13.28 -8.73
C LYS A 320 -12.92 -14.28 -7.65
N VAL A 321 -12.20 -13.81 -6.64
CA VAL A 321 -11.62 -14.63 -5.58
C VAL A 321 -11.83 -13.94 -4.23
N SER A 322 -12.20 -14.72 -3.20
CA SER A 322 -12.22 -14.27 -1.81
C SER A 322 -10.97 -14.79 -1.11
N TRP A 323 -10.20 -13.90 -0.49
CA TRP A 323 -8.99 -14.21 0.25
C TRP A 323 -9.21 -14.00 1.74
N ASP A 324 -8.96 -15.04 2.54
CA ASP A 324 -9.12 -15.01 3.99
C ASP A 324 -7.80 -14.65 4.66
N LEU A 325 -7.72 -13.51 5.32
CA LEU A 325 -6.51 -13.12 6.06
C LEU A 325 -6.33 -13.96 7.35
N ASN A 326 -7.39 -14.59 7.88
CA ASN A 326 -7.31 -15.47 9.05
C ASN A 326 -6.68 -16.83 8.74
N SER A 327 -6.76 -17.33 7.50
CA SER A 327 -6.18 -18.62 7.07
C SER A 327 -5.07 -18.48 6.02
N GLY A 328 -5.00 -17.35 5.31
CA GLY A 328 -4.14 -17.16 4.14
C GLY A 328 -4.65 -17.85 2.87
N THR A 329 -5.71 -18.67 2.96
CA THR A 329 -6.28 -19.39 1.83
C THR A 329 -7.21 -18.51 1.01
N PHE A 330 -7.41 -18.85 -0.26
CA PHE A 330 -8.40 -18.21 -1.11
C PHE A 330 -9.47 -19.20 -1.59
N THR A 331 -10.62 -18.69 -2.01
CA THR A 331 -11.71 -19.45 -2.64
C THR A 331 -12.22 -18.73 -3.87
N THR A 332 -12.50 -19.49 -4.93
CA THR A 332 -13.12 -18.97 -6.15
C THR A 332 -14.56 -18.53 -5.87
N VAL A 333 -14.91 -17.33 -6.33
CA VAL A 333 -16.24 -16.74 -6.18
C VAL A 333 -17.00 -16.73 -7.50
N ASP A 334 -16.31 -16.45 -8.60
CA ASP A 334 -16.88 -16.36 -9.95
C ASP A 334 -15.78 -16.51 -11.01
N VAL A 335 -16.10 -17.12 -12.14
CA VAL A 335 -15.20 -17.28 -13.30
C VAL A 335 -15.93 -16.78 -14.55
N GLY A 336 -15.41 -15.73 -15.17
CA GLY A 336 -16.00 -15.18 -16.38
C GLY A 336 -15.80 -16.06 -17.62
N ASP A 337 -16.65 -15.85 -18.61
CA ASP A 337 -16.46 -16.40 -19.96
C ASP A 337 -15.26 -15.78 -20.67
N LEU A 338 -14.82 -16.41 -21.77
CA LEU A 338 -13.76 -15.90 -22.64
C LEU A 338 -14.32 -14.91 -23.67
N THR A 339 -13.86 -13.65 -23.62
CA THR A 339 -14.23 -12.62 -24.61
C THR A 339 -13.07 -12.39 -25.59
N GLU A 340 -13.25 -12.69 -26.88
CA GLU A 340 -12.15 -12.57 -27.87
C GLU A 340 -11.71 -11.11 -28.09
N VAL A 341 -10.40 -10.85 -28.06
CA VAL A 341 -9.81 -9.51 -28.23
C VAL A 341 -9.57 -9.22 -29.72
N LYS A 342 -10.47 -8.47 -30.35
CA LYS A 342 -10.50 -8.20 -31.80
C LYS A 342 -10.00 -6.79 -32.11
N GLY A 343 -8.68 -6.63 -32.25
CA GLY A 343 -8.05 -5.36 -32.64
C GLY A 343 -8.09 -4.26 -31.59
N GLN A 344 -8.54 -4.55 -30.37
CA GLN A 344 -8.46 -3.67 -29.22
C GLN A 344 -7.00 -3.55 -28.72
N THR A 345 -6.62 -2.40 -28.20
CA THR A 345 -5.32 -2.23 -27.52
C THR A 345 -5.42 -2.75 -26.08
N SER A 346 -4.31 -3.20 -25.49
CA SER A 346 -4.26 -3.63 -24.08
C SER A 346 -4.85 -2.57 -23.14
N GLY A 347 -4.49 -1.30 -23.35
CA GLY A 347 -5.06 -0.18 -22.59
C GLY A 347 -6.57 0.01 -22.73
N SER A 348 -7.19 -0.31 -23.87
CA SER A 348 -8.65 -0.25 -24.01
C SER A 348 -9.35 -1.44 -23.35
N VAL A 349 -8.70 -2.62 -23.32
CA VAL A 349 -9.16 -3.78 -22.54
C VAL A 349 -9.11 -3.46 -21.04
N TRP A 350 -7.95 -3.03 -20.52
CA TRP A 350 -7.77 -2.69 -19.10
C TRP A 350 -8.66 -1.54 -18.63
N SER A 351 -8.86 -0.51 -19.47
CA SER A 351 -9.82 0.57 -19.19
C SER A 351 -11.26 0.05 -19.07
N SER A 352 -11.68 -0.84 -19.98
CA SER A 352 -13.03 -1.44 -19.97
C SER A 352 -13.24 -2.36 -18.77
N TYR A 353 -12.24 -3.17 -18.42
CA TYR A 353 -12.21 -4.02 -17.24
C TYR A 353 -12.33 -3.21 -15.93
N ARG A 354 -11.49 -2.17 -15.77
CA ARG A 354 -11.54 -1.26 -14.61
C ARG A 354 -12.88 -0.55 -14.48
N LYS A 355 -13.49 -0.14 -15.61
CA LYS A 355 -14.84 0.42 -15.61
C LYS A 355 -15.87 -0.59 -15.09
N GLY A 356 -15.82 -1.85 -15.53
CA GLY A 356 -16.69 -2.92 -15.02
C GLY A 356 -16.52 -3.17 -13.52
N CYS A 357 -15.30 -3.01 -12.98
CA CYS A 357 -15.05 -3.07 -11.54
C CYS A 357 -15.68 -1.87 -10.80
N VAL A 358 -15.56 -0.64 -11.32
CA VAL A 358 -16.23 0.55 -10.76
C VAL A 358 -17.74 0.41 -10.80
N ASP A 359 -18.31 -0.04 -11.92
CA ASP A 359 -19.76 -0.28 -12.07
C ASP A 359 -20.26 -1.37 -11.10
N THR A 360 -19.40 -2.34 -10.75
CA THR A 360 -19.69 -3.34 -9.71
C THR A 360 -19.67 -2.72 -8.32
N VAL A 361 -18.59 -2.05 -7.93
CA VAL A 361 -18.47 -1.38 -6.62
C VAL A 361 -19.61 -0.39 -6.39
N MET A 362 -19.94 0.44 -7.38
CA MET A 362 -21.01 1.44 -7.28
C MET A 362 -22.41 0.81 -7.18
N ARG A 363 -22.63 -0.37 -7.78
CA ARG A 363 -23.91 -1.11 -7.69
C ARG A 363 -24.17 -1.68 -6.29
N TRP A 364 -23.11 -2.08 -5.60
CA TRP A 364 -23.19 -2.72 -4.27
C TRP A 364 -22.83 -1.76 -3.12
N LEU A 365 -22.60 -0.47 -3.40
CA LEU A 365 -22.17 0.52 -2.41
C LEU A 365 -23.25 0.76 -1.33
N VAL A 366 -22.93 0.42 -0.09
CA VAL A 366 -23.75 0.74 1.09
C VAL A 366 -23.11 1.90 1.86
N PRO A 367 -23.85 3.01 2.13
CA PRO A 367 -23.32 4.13 2.91
C PRO A 367 -22.90 3.73 4.33
N GLU A 368 -21.78 4.28 4.77
CA GLU A 368 -21.18 3.97 6.06
C GLU A 368 -21.56 4.98 7.15
N GLY A 369 -21.45 4.54 8.41
CA GLY A 369 -21.58 5.45 9.55
C GLY A 369 -20.43 6.48 9.60
N PRO A 370 -20.69 7.70 10.12
CA PRO A 370 -19.67 8.72 10.27
C PRO A 370 -18.45 8.20 11.06
N GLY A 371 -17.26 8.65 10.69
CA GLY A 371 -15.99 8.19 11.25
C GLY A 371 -15.48 6.83 10.74
N ARG A 372 -16.34 5.92 10.24
CA ARG A 372 -15.94 4.55 9.82
C ARG A 372 -15.24 4.47 8.46
N GLY A 373 -15.34 5.51 7.62
CA GLY A 373 -14.62 5.59 6.35
C GLY A 373 -13.12 5.84 6.54
N VAL A 374 -12.30 5.40 5.58
CA VAL A 374 -10.88 5.81 5.49
C VAL A 374 -10.81 7.30 5.19
N HIS A 375 -10.10 8.08 6.00
CA HIS A 375 -9.90 9.50 5.70
C HIS A 375 -8.70 9.67 4.79
N ARG A 376 -8.83 10.46 3.73
CA ARG A 376 -7.81 10.65 2.67
C ARG A 376 -7.56 12.13 2.45
N MET A 377 -6.32 12.55 2.60
CA MET A 377 -5.86 13.92 2.37
C MET A 377 -4.83 13.96 1.23
N THR A 378 -4.99 14.89 0.31
CA THR A 378 -4.03 15.17 -0.76
C THR A 378 -4.16 16.62 -1.21
N ASN A 379 -3.05 17.26 -1.54
CA ASN A 379 -3.04 18.59 -2.16
C ASN A 379 -1.99 18.60 -3.27
N GLU A 380 -2.47 18.79 -4.49
CA GLU A 380 -1.73 18.56 -5.74
C GLU A 380 -1.04 19.81 -6.27
N ALA A 381 -0.82 20.82 -5.42
CA ALA A 381 -0.31 22.13 -5.79
C ALA A 381 0.95 22.09 -6.68
N LEU A 382 1.87 21.15 -6.44
CA LEU A 382 3.09 20.95 -7.25
C LEU A 382 2.80 20.40 -8.66
N HIS A 383 1.82 19.51 -8.79
CA HIS A 383 1.57 18.74 -10.03
C HIS A 383 0.54 19.40 -10.95
N LYS A 384 -0.47 20.07 -10.37
CA LYS A 384 -1.56 20.73 -11.11
C LYS A 384 -1.42 22.25 -11.18
N GLY A 385 -0.41 22.85 -10.54
CA GLY A 385 -0.26 24.30 -10.42
C GLY A 385 -1.37 25.00 -9.62
N CYS A 386 -2.29 24.23 -9.02
CA CYS A 386 -3.45 24.72 -8.29
C CYS A 386 -3.53 24.01 -6.93
N SER A 387 -3.54 24.79 -5.84
CA SER A 387 -3.80 24.27 -4.49
C SER A 387 -5.28 24.00 -4.25
N LEU A 388 -5.59 23.20 -3.23
CA LEU A 388 -6.88 23.24 -2.55
C LEU A 388 -7.26 24.69 -2.17
N LYS A 389 -8.55 25.01 -2.22
CA LYS A 389 -9.11 26.31 -1.80
C LYS A 389 -9.54 26.37 -0.33
N VAL A 390 -9.95 25.22 0.20
CA VAL A 390 -10.50 25.07 1.56
C VAL A 390 -10.03 23.73 2.13
N LEU A 391 -9.65 23.73 3.41
CA LEU A 391 -9.55 22.53 4.24
C LEU A 391 -10.75 22.53 5.18
N ALA A 392 -11.58 21.49 5.12
CA ALA A 392 -12.82 21.42 5.89
C ALA A 392 -12.75 20.30 6.94
N ASP A 393 -13.09 20.65 8.19
CA ASP A 393 -13.54 19.71 9.21
C ASP A 393 -15.07 19.74 9.20
N ASN A 394 -15.68 18.70 8.62
CA ASN A 394 -17.13 18.60 8.47
C ASN A 394 -17.85 18.19 9.76
N GLU A 395 -17.16 17.51 10.69
CA GLU A 395 -17.74 17.15 12.00
C GLU A 395 -17.86 18.38 12.91
N ARG A 396 -16.90 19.31 12.79
CA ARG A 396 -16.77 20.50 13.65
C ARG A 396 -17.13 21.78 12.90
N TYR A 397 -17.73 21.68 11.71
CA TYR A 397 -18.18 22.77 10.84
C TYR A 397 -17.13 23.88 10.67
N THR A 398 -15.85 23.51 10.61
CA THR A 398 -14.71 24.45 10.68
C THR A 398 -13.89 24.40 9.40
N TRP A 399 -13.74 25.54 8.73
CA TRP A 399 -13.07 25.64 7.44
C TRP A 399 -11.85 26.57 7.52
N ILE A 400 -10.72 26.14 6.95
CA ILE A 400 -9.55 26.98 6.69
C ILE A 400 -9.54 27.32 5.21
N VAL A 401 -9.57 28.61 4.87
CA VAL A 401 -9.39 29.09 3.48
C VAL A 401 -7.89 29.22 3.19
N LEU A 402 -7.47 28.78 2.01
CA LEU A 402 -6.06 28.72 1.57
C LEU A 402 -5.72 29.80 0.52
#